data_AF-A0A2P5CG71-F1
#
_entry.id   AF-A0A2P5CG71-F1
#
_cell.length_a   1.000
_cell.length_b   1.000
_cell.length_c   1.000
_cell.angle_alpha   90.00
_cell.angle_beta   90.00
_cell.angle_gamma   90.00
#
_symmetry.space_group_name_H-M   'P 1'
#
loop_
_entity.id
_entity.type
_entity.pdbx_description
1 polymer ?
#
loop_
_entity_poly.entity_id
_entity_poly.type
_entity_poly.pdbx_seq_one_letter_code
_entity_poly.pdbx_strand_id
1 'polypeptide(L)'
;MDRRIVIQLMTCMDAHLESIESSDNGQGYVLVIGATNRPNAIDPALRRRWRLDYEIELDVPNENARLEILSVLARTKRLEGGCVDLLKIAMSTPGFVAADLEALVD
;
A
#
# COMPACT_ATOMS: atom_id res chain seq x y z
N MET A 1 -15.05 7.81 -13.28
CA MET A 1 -14.86 8.71 -12.13
C MET A 1 -15.42 10.05 -12.52
N ASP A 2 -16.17 10.73 -11.64
CA ASP A 2 -16.67 12.07 -11.96
C ASP A 2 -15.47 13.02 -12.11
N ARG A 3 -15.34 13.64 -13.29
CA ARG A 3 -14.24 14.55 -13.62
C ARG A 3 -14.11 15.69 -12.62
N ARG A 4 -15.22 16.10 -11.98
CA ARG A 4 -15.23 17.16 -10.97
C ARG A 4 -14.45 16.78 -9.72
N ILE A 5 -14.58 15.53 -9.27
CA ILE A 5 -13.90 15.04 -8.07
C ILE A 5 -12.39 14.99 -8.30
N VAL A 6 -11.97 14.55 -9.49
CA VAL A 6 -10.55 14.48 -9.85
C VAL A 6 -9.92 15.87 -9.87
N ILE A 7 -10.60 16.86 -10.48
CA ILE A 7 -10.12 18.24 -10.52
C ILE A 7 -10.02 18.83 -9.12
N GLN A 8 -11.04 18.60 -8.27
CA GLN A 8 -11.02 19.12 -6.91
C GLN A 8 -9.84 18.57 -6.09
N LEU A 9 -9.56 17.28 -6.22
CA LEU A 9 -8.41 16.66 -5.55
C LEU A 9 -7.09 17.30 -6.03
N MET A 10 -6.93 17.49 -7.35
CA MET A 10 -5.74 18.14 -7.91
C MET A 10 -5.57 19.55 -7.35
N THR A 11 -6.63 20.35 -7.29
CA THR A 11 -6.59 21.71 -6.73
C THR A 11 -6.18 21.71 -5.25
N CYS A 12 -6.69 20.76 -4.45
CA CYS A 12 -6.29 20.63 -3.06
C CYS A 12 -4.80 20.24 -2.90
N MET A 13 -4.28 19.38 -3.79
CA MET A 13 -2.85 19.00 -3.77
C MET A 13 -1.95 20.18 -4.17
N ASP A 14 -2.33 20.95 -5.18
CA ASP A 14 -1.56 22.10 -5.64
C ASP A 14 -1.55 23.24 -4.61
N ALA A 15 -2.68 23.50 -3.93
CA ALA A 15 -2.77 24.53 -2.89
C ALA A 15 -1.84 24.25 -1.70
N HIS A 16 -1.53 22.98 -1.41
CA HIS A 16 -0.57 22.65 -0.37
C HIS A 16 0.86 23.08 -0.75
N LEU A 17 1.24 23.00 -2.03
CA LEU A 17 2.56 23.45 -2.49
C LEU A 17 2.76 24.96 -2.25
N GLU A 18 1.75 25.76 -2.56
CA GLU A 18 1.77 27.22 -2.32
C GLU A 18 1.93 27.56 -0.81
N SER A 19 1.32 26.75 0.06
CA SER A 19 1.45 26.90 1.51
C SER A 19 2.85 26.56 2.03
N ILE A 20 3.55 25.61 1.40
CA ILE A 20 4.93 25.23 1.75
C ILE A 20 5.90 26.36 1.36
N GLU A 21 5.74 26.96 0.17
CA GLU A 21 6.62 28.02 -0.32
C GLU A 21 6.45 29.36 0.44
N SER A 22 5.27 29.57 1.04
CA SER A 22 4.93 30.81 1.76
C SER A 22 5.15 30.76 3.27
N SER A 23 5.58 29.61 3.82
CA SER A 23 5.62 29.39 5.27
C SER A 23 6.90 29.90 5.93
N ASP A 24 6.91 31.21 6.20
CA ASP A 24 7.66 31.83 7.32
C ASP A 24 6.92 31.62 8.67
N ASN A 25 5.85 30.84 8.68
CA ASN A 25 4.88 30.74 9.78
C ASN A 25 4.42 29.29 10.07
N GLY A 26 5.35 28.39 10.41
CA GLY A 26 5.09 27.18 11.21
C GLY A 26 4.00 26.18 10.78
N GLN A 27 3.50 26.22 9.53
CA GLN A 27 2.49 25.28 9.06
C GLN A 27 3.12 23.91 8.78
N GLY A 28 2.47 22.84 9.27
CA GLY A 28 2.98 21.47 9.20
C GLY A 28 3.04 20.90 7.78
N TYR A 29 3.97 19.97 7.58
CA TYR A 29 4.13 19.23 6.32
C TYR A 29 3.04 18.16 6.16
N VAL A 30 2.38 18.11 4.99
CA VAL A 30 1.37 17.09 4.67
C VAL A 30 1.93 16.12 3.63
N LEU A 31 1.94 14.83 3.96
CA LEU A 31 2.27 13.74 3.04
C LEU A 31 0.98 13.07 2.54
N VAL A 32 0.82 12.96 1.23
CA VAL A 32 -0.33 12.28 0.60
C VAL A 32 0.11 10.91 0.11
N ILE A 33 -0.59 9.85 0.56
CA ILE A 33 -0.37 8.47 0.13
C ILE A 33 -1.64 7.96 -0.56
N GLY A 34 -1.48 7.43 -1.78
CA GLY A 34 -2.54 6.75 -2.52
C GLY A 34 -2.21 5.28 -2.72
N ALA A 35 -3.24 4.44 -2.80
CA ALA A 35 -3.12 3.02 -3.14
C ALA A 35 -4.06 2.67 -4.29
N THR A 36 -3.58 1.88 -5.26
CA THR A 36 -4.37 1.43 -6.40
C THR A 36 -3.87 0.09 -6.92
N ASN A 37 -4.80 -0.77 -7.34
CA ASN A 37 -4.48 -1.98 -8.11
C ASN A 37 -4.58 -1.72 -9.63
N ARG A 38 -4.86 -0.48 -10.04
CA ARG A 38 -5.05 -0.05 -11.43
C ARG A 38 -4.33 1.28 -11.70
N PRO A 39 -2.99 1.31 -11.67
CA PRO A 39 -2.22 2.56 -11.88
C PRO A 39 -2.50 3.21 -13.24
N ASN A 40 -2.80 2.40 -14.26
CA ASN A 40 -3.13 2.88 -15.61
C ASN A 40 -4.53 3.50 -15.71
N ALA A 41 -5.38 3.33 -14.70
CA ALA A 41 -6.71 3.95 -14.64
C ALA A 41 -6.70 5.33 -13.94
N ILE A 42 -5.56 5.73 -13.36
CA ILE A 42 -5.39 7.04 -12.72
C ILE A 42 -5.17 8.10 -13.80
N ASP A 43 -5.79 9.27 -13.61
CA ASP A 43 -5.55 10.43 -14.48
C ASP A 43 -4.04 10.77 -14.48
N PRO A 44 -3.37 10.80 -15.66
CA PRO A 44 -1.95 11.11 -15.74
C PRO A 44 -1.55 12.45 -15.11
N ALA A 45 -2.48 13.39 -14.98
CA ALA A 45 -2.24 14.67 -14.33
C ALA A 45 -2.01 14.53 -12.81
N LEU A 46 -2.56 13.51 -12.15
CA LEU A 46 -2.28 13.21 -10.74
C LEU A 46 -0.88 12.62 -10.51
N ARG A 47 -0.28 11.99 -11.53
CA ARG A 47 1.06 11.37 -11.47
C ARG A 47 2.20 12.32 -11.84
N ARG A 48 1.89 13.62 -11.96
CA ARG A 48 2.91 14.65 -12.24
C ARG A 48 3.65 15.01 -10.95
N ARG A 49 4.83 15.61 -11.14
CA ARG A 49 5.66 16.17 -10.07
C ARG A 49 4.80 16.98 -9.08
N TRP A 50 5.10 16.85 -7.79
CA TRP A 50 4.41 17.52 -6.67
C TRP A 50 3.01 17.00 -6.33
N ARG A 51 2.56 15.92 -6.98
CA ARG A 51 1.32 15.23 -6.62
C ARG A 51 1.60 13.80 -6.18
N LEU A 52 1.22 12.79 -6.97
CA LEU A 52 1.60 11.40 -6.76
C LEU A 52 2.84 11.12 -7.62
N ASP A 53 3.95 11.74 -7.24
CA ASP A 53 5.20 11.73 -8.01
C ASP A 53 6.12 10.54 -7.67
N TYR A 54 5.92 9.92 -6.51
CA TYR A 54 6.56 8.67 -6.12
C TYR A 54 5.59 7.50 -6.24
N GLU A 55 6.07 6.43 -6.86
CA GLU A 55 5.35 5.17 -6.99
C GLU A 55 6.15 4.06 -6.35
N ILE A 56 5.45 3.27 -5.52
CA ILE A 56 5.99 2.07 -4.90
C ILE A 56 5.16 0.92 -5.44
N GLU A 57 5.78 0.09 -6.29
CA GLU A 57 5.15 -1.10 -6.81
C GLU A 57 5.16 -2.19 -5.72
N LEU A 58 3.99 -2.77 -5.46
CA LEU A 58 3.83 -3.88 -4.53
C LEU A 58 3.63 -5.16 -5.33
N ASP A 59 4.72 -5.89 -5.50
CA ASP A 59 4.72 -7.18 -6.18
C ASP A 59 4.15 -8.31 -5.32
N VAL A 60 3.86 -9.43 -5.97
CA VAL A 60 3.53 -10.69 -5.29
C VAL A 60 4.71 -11.09 -4.38
N PRO A 61 4.46 -11.40 -3.10
CA PRO A 61 5.52 -11.70 -2.16
C PRO A 61 6.29 -12.97 -2.56
N ASN A 62 7.62 -12.91 -2.45
CA ASN A 62 8.49 -14.07 -2.59
C ASN A 62 8.32 -15.03 -1.39
N GLU A 63 8.96 -16.19 -1.44
CA GLU A 63 8.84 -17.21 -0.38
C GLU A 63 9.18 -16.68 1.02
N ASN A 64 10.29 -15.93 1.15
CA ASN A 64 10.70 -15.35 2.43
C ASN A 64 9.67 -14.33 2.95
N ALA A 65 9.14 -13.46 2.08
CA ALA A 65 8.10 -12.52 2.44
C ALA A 65 6.80 -13.23 2.86
N ARG A 66 6.43 -14.33 2.18
CA ARG A 66 5.27 -15.15 2.59
C ARG A 66 5.50 -15.80 3.96
N LEU A 67 6.71 -16.26 4.26
CA LEU A 67 7.06 -16.78 5.59
C LEU A 67 6.91 -15.70 6.68
N GLU A 68 7.37 -14.48 6.43
CA GLU A 68 7.21 -13.35 7.36
C GLU A 68 5.73 -13.01 7.58
N ILE A 69 4.94 -12.92 6.51
CA ILE A 69 3.49 -12.68 6.58
C ILE A 69 2.82 -13.79 7.41
N LEU A 70 3.09 -15.06 7.10
CA LEU A 70 2.57 -16.20 7.83
C LEU A 70 2.95 -16.16 9.32
N SER A 71 4.17 -15.73 9.65
CA SER A 71 4.65 -15.60 11.03
C SER A 71 3.87 -14.54 11.81
N VAL A 72 3.53 -13.42 11.16
CA VAL A 72 2.69 -12.37 11.77
C VAL A 72 1.25 -12.85 11.95
N LEU A 73 0.67 -13.49 10.94
CA LEU A 73 -0.70 -14.03 11.00
C LEU A 73 -0.84 -15.12 12.06
N ALA A 74 0.10 -16.07 12.09
CA ALA A 74 0.15 -17.17 13.05
C ALA A 74 0.20 -16.71 14.51
N ARG A 75 0.84 -15.56 14.79
CA ARG A 75 0.92 -14.99 16.15
C ARG A 75 -0.46 -14.65 16.74
N THR A 76 -1.44 -14.35 15.91
CA THR A 76 -2.79 -13.99 16.34
C THR A 76 -3.71 -15.20 16.51
N LYS A 77 -3.29 -16.40 16.09
CA LYS A 77 -4.12 -17.61 16.05
C LYS A 77 -3.69 -18.63 17.10
N ARG A 78 -4.64 -19.44 17.58
CA ARG A 78 -4.37 -20.60 18.43
C ARG A 78 -4.07 -21.80 17.54
N LEU A 79 -2.79 -22.04 17.28
CA LEU A 79 -2.34 -23.23 16.56
C LEU A 79 -2.38 -24.43 17.51
N GLU A 80 -3.45 -25.23 17.43
CA GLU A 80 -3.55 -26.49 18.17
C GLU A 80 -2.73 -27.60 17.48
N GLY A 81 -1.96 -28.38 18.24
CA GLY A 81 -1.34 -29.61 17.73
C GLY A 81 0.18 -29.63 17.53
N GLY A 82 0.91 -28.59 17.92
CA GLY A 82 2.38 -28.56 17.86
C GLY A 82 2.93 -27.75 16.69
N CYS A 83 4.26 -27.67 16.63
CA CYS A 83 5.05 -26.77 15.78
C CYS A 83 4.58 -26.80 14.31
N VAL A 84 3.78 -25.81 13.90
CA VAL A 84 3.39 -25.63 12.49
C VAL A 84 4.60 -25.13 11.72
N ASP A 85 5.01 -25.88 10.71
CA ASP A 85 6.11 -25.51 9.83
C ASP A 85 5.64 -24.48 8.79
N LEU A 86 5.75 -23.20 9.15
CA LEU A 86 5.38 -22.08 8.29
C LEU A 86 6.25 -22.00 7.02
N LEU A 87 7.50 -22.50 7.07
CA LEU A 87 8.40 -22.51 5.92
C LEU A 87 7.86 -23.45 4.83
N LYS A 88 7.40 -24.64 5.23
CA LYS A 88 6.77 -25.58 4.31
C LYS A 88 5.51 -25.01 3.65
N ILE A 89 4.71 -24.24 4.40
CA ILE A 89 3.52 -23.56 3.88
C ILE A 89 3.93 -22.45 2.90
N ALA A 90 4.93 -21.64 3.22
CA ALA A 90 5.44 -20.61 2.34
C ALA A 90 5.94 -21.17 1.00
N MET A 91 6.67 -22.29 1.01
CA MET A 91 7.11 -23.01 -0.20
C MET A 91 5.94 -23.53 -1.05
N SER A 92 4.85 -23.95 -0.40
CA SER A 92 3.69 -24.56 -1.06
C SER A 92 2.65 -23.54 -1.57
N THR A 93 2.90 -22.24 -1.37
CA THR A 93 1.95 -21.15 -1.69
C THR A 93 2.51 -20.15 -2.72
N PRO A 94 3.11 -20.58 -3.85
CA PRO A 94 3.59 -19.64 -4.86
C PRO A 94 2.42 -18.82 -5.43
N GLY A 95 2.61 -17.51 -5.57
CA GLY A 95 1.58 -16.62 -6.11
C GLY A 95 0.61 -16.05 -5.07
N PHE A 96 0.62 -16.57 -3.84
CA PHE A 96 -0.30 -16.10 -2.80
C PHE A 96 0.10 -14.71 -2.32
N VAL A 97 -0.87 -13.80 -2.23
CA VAL A 97 -0.71 -12.51 -1.57
C VAL A 97 -1.12 -12.59 -0.09
N ALA A 98 -0.91 -11.53 0.67
CA ALA A 98 -1.21 -11.50 2.10
C ALA A 98 -2.67 -11.90 2.40
N ALA A 99 -3.63 -11.46 1.59
CA ALA A 99 -5.04 -11.82 1.75
C ALA A 99 -5.31 -13.32 1.55
N ASP A 100 -4.62 -13.97 0.61
CA ASP A 100 -4.75 -15.42 0.40
C ASP A 100 -4.16 -16.21 1.56
N LEU A 101 -3.02 -15.73 2.11
CA LEU A 101 -2.39 -16.33 3.29
C LEU A 101 -3.24 -16.14 4.55
N GLU A 102 -3.90 -15.00 4.69
CA GLU A 102 -4.88 -14.76 5.76
C GLU A 102 -6.05 -15.74 5.66
N ALA A 103 -6.64 -15.88 4.48
CA ALA A 103 -7.73 -16.84 4.24
C ALA A 103 -7.31 -18.31 4.45
N LEU A 104 -6.04 -18.64 4.26
CA LEU A 104 -5.49 -19.97 4.54
C LEU A 104 -5.36 -20.25 6.04
N VAL A 105 -5.08 -19.22 6.83
CA VAL A 105 -4.81 -19.29 8.28
C VAL A 105 -6.07 -19.00 9.12
N ASP A 106 -7.13 -18.47 8.51
CA ASP A 106 -8.43 -18.22 9.12
C ASP A 106 -9.16 -19.48 9.58
#